data_AF-A0A7C8D1P2-F1
#
_entry.id   AF-A0A7C8D1P2-F1
#
_cell.length_a   1.000
_cell.length_b   1.000
_cell.length_c   1.000
_cell.angle_alpha   90.00
_cell.angle_beta   90.00
_cell.angle_gamma   90.00
#
_symmetry.space_group_name_H-M   'P 1'
#
loop_
_entity.id
_entity.type
_entity.pdbx_description
1 polymer ?
#
loop_
_entity_poly.entity_id
_entity_poly.type
_entity_poly.pdbx_seq_one_letter_code
_entity_poly.pdbx_strand_id
1 'polypeptide(L)'
;MKRLFLILVTFLVALLGLTFAVHNPQQVEVHYYFDWIWQGSLALLLFLTLTVGLLIGWLAGRLRGFIQKKQGNRRSRMGVDSRDASLTPRNTPRQFHDVNE
;
A
#
# COMPACT_ATOMS: atom_id res chain seq x y z
N MET A 1 -17.82 -14.09 8.56
CA MET A 1 -16.91 -14.89 7.70
C MET A 1 -15.46 -14.41 7.71
N LYS A 2 -15.14 -13.18 7.25
CA LYS A 2 -13.73 -12.70 7.16
C LYS A 2 -12.95 -12.72 8.49
N ARG A 3 -13.58 -12.30 9.59
CA ARG A 3 -12.95 -12.31 10.93
C ARG A 3 -12.66 -13.73 11.41
N LEU A 4 -13.63 -14.64 11.25
CA LEU A 4 -13.48 -16.04 11.63
C LEU A 4 -12.37 -16.74 10.83
N PHE A 5 -12.33 -16.47 9.52
CA PHE A 5 -11.25 -16.95 8.65
C PHE A 5 -9.88 -16.42 9.09
N LEU A 6 -9.78 -15.13 9.42
CA LEU A 6 -8.52 -14.53 9.85
C LEU A 6 -8.06 -15.10 11.20
N ILE A 7 -8.98 -15.32 12.14
CA ILE A 7 -8.68 -16.00 13.42
C ILE A 7 -8.18 -17.42 13.15
N LEU A 8 -8.86 -18.18 12.29
CA LEU A 8 -8.48 -19.55 11.95
C LEU A 8 -7.07 -19.61 11.32
N VAL A 9 -6.80 -18.74 10.34
CA VAL A 9 -5.49 -18.65 9.70
C VAL A 9 -4.42 -18.24 10.72
N THR A 10 -4.70 -17.26 11.57
CA THR A 10 -3.75 -16.82 12.62
C THR A 10 -3.45 -17.96 13.59
N PHE A 11 -4.47 -18.69 14.02
CA PHE A 11 -4.32 -19.84 14.90
C PHE A 11 -3.48 -20.94 14.24
N LEU A 12 -3.75 -21.26 12.98
CA LEU A 12 -2.99 -22.27 12.24
C LEU A 12 -1.51 -21.86 12.07
N VAL A 13 -1.25 -20.60 11.71
CA VAL A 13 0.12 -20.06 11.59
C VAL A 13 0.84 -20.08 12.94
N ALA A 14 0.16 -19.69 14.03
CA ALA A 14 0.73 -19.74 15.37
C ALA A 14 1.07 -21.17 15.79
N LEU A 15 0.18 -22.13 15.52
CA LEU A 15 0.41 -23.54 15.83
C LEU A 15 1.61 -24.08 15.03
N LEU A 16 1.70 -23.79 13.73
CA LEU A 16 2.85 -24.17 12.90
C LEU A 16 4.15 -23.54 13.41
N GLY A 17 4.14 -22.25 13.75
CA GLY A 17 5.30 -21.55 14.30
C GLY A 17 5.77 -22.15 15.64
N LEU A 18 4.83 -22.46 16.53
CA LEU A 18 5.13 -23.11 17.81
C LEU A 18 5.71 -24.52 17.61
N THR A 19 5.07 -25.32 16.76
CA THR A 19 5.53 -26.70 16.46
C THR A 19 6.93 -26.68 15.83
N PHE A 20 7.18 -25.72 14.93
CA PHE A 20 8.47 -25.48 14.32
C PHE A 20 9.53 -25.13 15.37
N ALA A 21 9.22 -24.22 16.30
CA ALA A 21 10.16 -23.83 17.36
C ALA A 21 10.52 -24.99 18.29
N VAL A 22 9.54 -25.84 18.64
CA VAL A 22 9.75 -27.02 19.49
C VAL A 22 10.58 -28.09 18.78
N HIS A 23 10.31 -28.36 17.50
CA HIS A 23 11.04 -29.38 16.74
C HIS A 23 12.41 -28.91 16.24
N ASN A 24 12.63 -27.59 16.18
CA ASN A 24 13.88 -26.98 15.74
C ASN A 24 14.45 -26.09 16.86
N PRO A 25 14.79 -26.63 18.03
CA PRO A 25 15.36 -25.86 19.15
C PRO A 25 16.83 -25.48 18.89
N GLN A 26 17.30 -25.60 17.65
CA GLN A 26 18.67 -25.34 17.26
C GLN A 26 19.01 -23.88 17.50
N GLN A 27 20.14 -23.67 18.18
CA GLN A 27 20.77 -22.36 18.30
C GLN A 27 21.59 -22.11 17.04
N VAL A 28 21.48 -20.90 16.50
CA VAL A 28 22.21 -20.45 15.33
C VAL A 28 23.00 -19.20 15.68
N GLU A 29 24.18 -19.11 15.08
CA GLU A 29 25.05 -17.97 15.16
C GLU A 29 24.92 -17.14 13.89
N VAL A 30 24.64 -15.86 14.06
CA VAL A 30 24.50 -14.90 12.97
C VAL A 30 25.66 -13.92 13.07
N HIS A 31 26.58 -14.04 12.12
CA HIS A 31 27.66 -13.09 11.93
C HIS A 31 27.12 -11.93 11.10
N TYR A 32 26.90 -10.80 11.76
CA TYR A 32 26.45 -9.56 11.16
C TYR A 32 27.64 -8.61 10.93
N TYR A 33 27.37 -7.44 10.33
CA TYR A 33 28.40 -6.45 10.05
C TYR A 33 29.18 -6.03 11.32
N PHE A 34 30.44 -5.65 11.15
CA PHE A 34 31.35 -5.19 12.23
C PHE A 34 31.64 -6.24 13.31
N ASP A 35 31.87 -7.50 12.92
CA ASP A 35 32.13 -8.62 13.83
C ASP A 35 31.03 -8.82 14.90
N TRP A 36 29.83 -8.30 14.63
CA TRP A 36 28.70 -8.49 15.54
C TRP A 36 28.20 -9.92 15.41
N ILE A 37 28.35 -10.69 16.48
CA ILE A 37 27.88 -12.06 16.54
C ILE A 37 26.63 -12.11 17.40
N TRP A 38 25.51 -12.52 16.81
CA TRP A 38 24.27 -12.75 17.54
C TRP A 38 23.94 -14.23 17.58
N GLN A 39 23.74 -14.77 18.78
CA GLN A 39 23.33 -16.16 18.99
C GLN A 39 21.88 -16.21 19.46
N GLY A 40 21.07 -17.05 18.82
CA GLY A 40 19.66 -17.21 19.17
C GLY A 40 19.01 -18.43 18.52
N SER A 41 17.73 -18.66 18.81
CA SER A 41 16.99 -19.77 18.20
C SER A 41 16.73 -19.50 16.71
N LEU A 42 16.87 -20.54 15.88
CA LEU A 42 16.53 -20.52 14.46
C LEU A 42 15.10 -20.01 14.23
N ALA A 43 14.15 -20.43 15.07
CA ALA A 43 12.76 -20.01 14.97
C ALA A 43 12.59 -18.51 15.18
N LEU A 44 13.30 -17.93 16.15
CA LEU A 44 13.27 -16.50 16.41
C LEU A 44 13.86 -15.71 15.24
N LEU A 45 14.98 -16.18 14.68
CA LEU A 45 15.63 -15.53 13.55
C LEU A 45 14.72 -15.52 12.30
N LEU A 46 14.07 -16.65 11.99
CA LEU A 46 13.13 -16.75 10.87
C LEU A 46 11.89 -15.86 11.09
N PHE A 47 11.34 -15.86 12.31
CA PHE A 47 10.21 -15.01 12.65
C PHE A 47 10.56 -13.52 12.48
N LEU A 48 11.74 -13.11 12.96
CA LEU A 48 12.19 -11.72 12.86
C LEU A 48 12.41 -11.30 11.41
N THR A 49 13.12 -12.10 10.62
CA THR A 49 13.39 -11.78 9.20
C THR A 49 12.11 -11.71 8.37
N LEU A 50 11.18 -12.63 8.58
CA LEU A 50 9.86 -12.60 7.94
C LEU A 50 9.07 -11.35 8.33
N THR A 51 9.06 -11.02 9.62
CA THR A 51 8.35 -9.84 10.15
C THR A 51 8.93 -8.56 9.53
N VAL A 52 10.24 -8.41 9.52
CA VAL A 52 10.92 -7.27 8.89
C VAL A 52 10.60 -7.18 7.40
N GLY A 53 10.67 -8.29 6.67
CA GLY A 53 10.31 -8.33 5.25
C GLY A 53 8.86 -7.92 4.99
N LEU A 54 7.92 -8.37 5.82
CA LEU A 54 6.51 -7.99 5.73
C LEU A 54 6.30 -6.50 6.03
N LEU A 55 6.99 -5.96 7.03
CA LEU A 55 6.96 -4.53 7.35
C LEU A 55 7.47 -3.68 6.18
N ILE A 56 8.60 -4.07 5.59
CA ILE A 56 9.18 -3.38 4.42
C ILE A 56 8.22 -3.45 3.23
N GLY A 57 7.68 -4.63 2.92
CA GLY A 57 6.72 -4.82 1.83
C GLY A 57 5.43 -4.01 2.03
N TRP A 58 4.90 -4.00 3.26
CA TRP A 58 3.73 -3.21 3.63
C TRP A 58 3.99 -1.71 3.47
N LEU A 59 5.15 -1.23 3.95
CA LEU A 59 5.55 0.17 3.83
C LEU A 59 5.70 0.57 2.37
N ALA A 60 6.39 -0.23 1.56
CA ALA A 60 6.55 -0.01 0.12
C ALA A 60 5.20 0.07 -0.62
N GLY A 61 4.27 -0.84 -0.30
CA GLY A 61 2.92 -0.83 -0.86
C GLY A 61 2.13 0.43 -0.49
N ARG A 62 2.25 0.89 0.77
CA ARG A 62 1.57 2.10 1.23
C ARG A 62 2.14 3.36 0.56
N LEU A 63 3.46 3.47 0.44
CA LEU A 63 4.11 4.58 -0.28
C LEU A 63 3.62 4.66 -1.74
N ARG A 64 3.54 3.51 -2.43
CA ARG A 64 3.04 3.45 -3.81
C ARG A 64 1.58 3.89 -3.92
N GLY A 65 0.73 3.49 -2.97
CA GLY A 65 -0.67 3.92 -2.91
C GLY A 65 -0.83 5.44 -2.73
N PHE A 66 0.04 6.07 -1.93
CA PHE A 66 0.04 7.54 -1.76
C PHE A 66 0.44 8.28 -3.05
N ILE A 67 1.44 7.78 -3.77
CA ILE A 67 1.92 8.40 -5.02
C ILE A 67 0.83 8.33 -6.11
N GLN A 68 0.13 7.20 -6.24
CA GLN A 68 -0.95 7.04 -7.22
C GLN A 68 -2.18 7.90 -6.90
N LYS A 69 -2.54 8.05 -5.62
CA LYS A 69 -3.69 8.88 -5.20
C LYS A 69 -3.48 10.36 -5.54
N LYS A 70 -2.23 10.85 -5.54
CA LYS A 70 -1.88 12.23 -5.95
C LYS A 70 -2.08 12.48 -7.45
N GLN A 71 -1.96 11.46 -8.30
CA GLN A 71 -2.13 11.59 -9.75
C GLN A 71 -3.59 11.42 -10.21
N GLY A 72 -4.37 10.57 -9.54
CA GLY A 72 -5.80 10.39 -9.85
C GLY A 72 -6.63 11.67 -9.66
N ASN A 73 -6.30 12.50 -8.67
CA ASN A 73 -7.02 13.74 -8.38
C ASN A 73 -6.80 14.85 -9.42
N ARG A 74 -5.73 14.75 -10.24
CA ARG A 74 -5.45 15.72 -11.32
C ARG A 74 -6.29 15.43 -12.58
N ARG A 75 -6.57 14.16 -12.89
CA ARG A 75 -7.41 13.77 -14.03
C ARG A 75 -8.89 14.14 -13.83
N SER A 76 -9.40 14.02 -12.61
CA SER A 76 -10.78 14.42 -12.31
C SER A 76 -11.01 15.93 -12.43
N ARG A 77 -9.98 16.78 -12.23
CA ARG A 77 -10.11 18.24 -12.42
C ARG A 77 -10.22 18.64 -13.89
N MET A 78 -9.44 18.04 -14.79
CA MET A 78 -9.50 18.34 -16.23
C MET A 78 -10.85 17.96 -16.85
N GLY A 79 -11.48 16.89 -16.36
CA GLY A 79 -12.81 16.48 -16.81
C GLY A 79 -13.97 17.33 -16.27
N VAL A 80 -13.77 18.06 -15.16
CA VAL A 80 -14.77 19.00 -14.61
C VAL A 80 -14.69 20.34 -15.35
N ASP A 81 -13.49 20.91 -15.54
CA ASP A 81 -13.30 22.15 -16.31
C ASP A 81 -13.85 22.04 -17.74
N SER A 82 -13.68 20.89 -18.40
CA SER A 82 -14.18 20.69 -19.77
C SER A 82 -15.71 20.61 -19.85
N ARG A 83 -16.37 20.12 -18.80
CA ARG A 83 -17.84 20.05 -18.73
C ARG A 83 -18.43 21.43 -18.45
N ASP A 84 -17.83 22.19 -17.55
CA ASP A 84 -18.29 23.55 -17.23
C ASP A 84 -18.06 24.51 -18.41
N ALA A 85 -16.98 24.34 -19.17
CA ALA A 85 -16.73 25.07 -20.41
C ALA A 85 -17.77 24.78 -21.52
N SER A 86 -18.36 23.58 -21.53
CA SER A 86 -19.45 23.24 -22.46
C SER A 86 -20.84 23.71 -21.99
N LEU A 87 -21.00 24.07 -20.71
CA LEU A 87 -22.24 24.58 -20.13
C LEU A 87 -22.28 26.11 -20.03
N THR A 88 -21.16 26.79 -20.28
CA THR A 88 -21.17 28.25 -20.41
C THR A 88 -21.73 28.58 -21.80
N PRO A 89 -22.94 29.17 -21.93
CA PRO A 89 -23.42 29.60 -23.22
C PRO A 89 -22.43 30.66 -23.70
N ARG A 90 -21.78 30.37 -24.84
CA ARG A 90 -20.98 31.33 -25.58
C ARG A 90 -21.91 32.51 -25.86
N ASN A 91 -21.81 33.57 -25.04
CA ASN A 91 -22.48 34.84 -25.28
C ASN A 91 -21.94 35.36 -26.60
N THR A 92 -22.62 35.00 -27.69
CA THR A 92 -22.48 35.65 -28.97
C THR A 92 -22.87 37.10 -28.75
N PRO A 93 -21.98 38.07 -29.01
CA PRO A 93 -22.39 39.46 -29.02
C PRO A 93 -23.54 39.55 -30.02
N ARG A 94 -24.71 40.01 -29.58
CA ARG A 94 -25.83 40.31 -30.48
C ARG A 94 -25.28 41.19 -31.58
N GLN A 95 -25.21 40.66 -32.79
CA GLN A 95 -24.96 41.42 -33.99
C GLN A 95 -26.23 42.25 -34.21
N PHE A 96 -26.23 43.48 -33.67
CA PHE A 96 -27.23 44.47 -34.01
C PHE A 96 -27.03 44.79 -35.49
N HIS A 97 -27.88 44.20 -36.33
CA HIS A 97 -28.02 44.66 -37.69
C HIS A 97 -28.84 45.94 -37.62
N ASP A 98 -28.18 47.09 -37.78
CA ASP A 98 -28.83 48.33 -38.14
C ASP A 98 -29.62 48.09 -39.42
N VAL A 99 -30.94 48.04 -39.31
CA VAL A 99 -31.86 48.08 -40.45
C VAL A 99 -32.42 49.50 -40.46
N ASN A 100 -31.69 50.38 -41.14
CA ASN A 100 -32.25 51.58 -41.72
C ASN A 100 -32.70 51.21 -43.13
N GLU A 101 -34.01 51.24 -43.39
CA GLU A 101 -34.66 51.66 -44.64
C GLU A 101 -36.19 51.59 -44.49
#